data_AF-A0A1E4F5U7-F1
#
_entry.id   AF-A0A1E4F5U7-F1
#
_cell.length_a   1.000
_cell.length_b   1.000
_cell.length_c   1.000
_cell.angle_alpha   90.00
_cell.angle_beta   90.00
_cell.angle_gamma   90.00
#
_symmetry.space_group_name_H-M   'P 1'
#
loop_
_entity.id
_entity.type
_entity.pdbx_description
1 polymer ?
#
loop_
_entity_poly.entity_id
_entity_poly.type
_entity_poly.pdbx_seq_one_letter_code
_entity_poly.pdbx_strand_id
1 'polypeptide(L)'
;MRRNLVLAAAFVTAILPAQAQDDTALIGELMAFHGSKAIVEAMTTHCYENTGLDSAYKEAAANWYLRNISYLDLANRVITRLGGGSEGQQQAAELYGGSQIMSAYNQAGDKTVFCRTFLEQVEGGTLDIDKQLPEILKRAQEISAS
;
A
#
# COMPACT_ATOMS: atom_id res chain seq x y z
N MET A 1 40.25 -12.31 46.34
CA MET A 1 39.15 -11.77 45.50
C MET A 1 39.38 -12.29 44.09
N ARG A 2 38.64 -13.35 43.72
CA ARG A 2 37.52 -13.38 42.74
C ARG A 2 38.00 -13.62 41.30
N ARG A 3 37.69 -14.84 40.84
CA ARG A 3 37.99 -15.46 39.54
C ARG A 3 37.25 -14.71 38.42
N ASN A 4 37.99 -14.29 37.40
CA ASN A 4 37.44 -13.85 36.11
C ASN A 4 37.16 -15.09 35.26
N LEU A 5 35.90 -15.45 35.12
CA LEU A 5 35.43 -16.44 34.14
C LEU A 5 34.66 -15.67 33.08
N VAL A 6 35.35 -15.45 31.95
CA VAL A 6 34.82 -14.85 30.73
C VAL A 6 33.81 -15.83 30.14
N LEU A 7 32.52 -15.50 30.19
CA LEU A 7 31.49 -16.18 29.42
C LEU A 7 31.40 -15.49 28.05
N ALA A 8 31.94 -16.16 27.04
CA ALA A 8 31.75 -15.81 25.64
C ALA A 8 30.27 -16.04 25.28
N ALA A 9 29.51 -14.96 25.14
CA ALA A 9 28.19 -15.00 24.52
C ALA A 9 28.37 -15.14 23.01
N ALA A 10 28.08 -16.33 22.48
CA ALA A 10 28.03 -16.58 21.05
C ALA A 10 26.89 -15.75 20.44
N PHE A 11 27.24 -14.71 19.68
CA PHE A 11 26.33 -14.01 18.79
C PHE A 11 25.97 -14.97 17.64
N VAL A 12 24.83 -15.65 17.76
CA VAL A 12 24.18 -16.28 16.61
C VAL A 12 23.54 -15.16 15.80
N THR A 13 24.28 -14.61 14.84
CA THR A 13 23.68 -13.80 13.78
C THR A 13 22.75 -14.71 12.99
N ALA A 14 21.45 -14.56 13.20
CA ALA A 14 20.43 -15.24 12.40
C ALA A 14 20.53 -14.72 10.96
N ILE A 15 21.21 -15.47 10.09
CA ILE A 15 21.23 -15.22 8.66
C ILE A 15 19.89 -15.74 8.14
N LEU A 16 18.92 -14.84 7.93
CA LEU A 16 17.69 -15.19 7.23
C LEU A 16 18.05 -15.60 5.79
N PRO A 17 17.44 -16.66 5.23
CA PRO A 17 17.68 -17.03 3.85
C PRO A 17 17.26 -15.87 2.92
N ALA A 18 18.06 -15.58 1.89
CA ALA A 18 17.84 -14.46 0.98
C ALA A 18 16.43 -14.45 0.36
N GLN A 19 15.86 -15.64 0.11
CA GLN A 19 14.49 -15.79 -0.37
C GLN A 19 13.44 -15.26 0.61
N ALA A 20 13.60 -15.48 1.92
CA ALA A 20 12.65 -15.00 2.92
C ALA A 20 12.71 -13.47 3.08
N GLN A 21 13.89 -12.86 2.89
CA GLN A 21 14.03 -11.41 2.86
C GLN A 21 13.32 -10.81 1.64
N ASP A 22 13.45 -11.45 0.50
CA ASP A 22 12.83 -11.05 -0.76
C ASP A 22 11.29 -11.20 -0.72
N ASP A 23 10.79 -12.30 -0.14
CA ASP A 23 9.35 -12.52 0.10
C ASP A 23 8.78 -11.47 1.07
N THR A 24 9.53 -11.08 2.11
CA THR A 24 9.12 -10.03 3.05
C THR A 24 8.99 -8.67 2.37
N ALA A 25 9.92 -8.33 1.47
CA ALA A 25 9.86 -7.09 0.71
C ALA A 25 8.64 -7.07 -0.22
N LEU A 26 8.39 -8.17 -0.94
CA LEU A 26 7.22 -8.33 -1.80
C LEU A 26 5.91 -8.20 -1.01
N ILE A 27 5.81 -8.84 0.16
CA ILE A 27 4.63 -8.67 1.06
C ILE A 27 4.42 -7.20 1.39
N GLY A 28 5.48 -6.48 1.77
CA GLY A 28 5.40 -5.06 2.12
C GLY A 28 4.90 -4.18 0.97
N GLU A 29 5.39 -4.42 -0.24
CA GLU A 29 4.99 -3.67 -1.44
C GLU A 29 3.55 -3.96 -1.86
N LEU A 30 3.13 -5.23 -1.81
CA LEU A 30 1.74 -5.61 -2.05
C LEU A 30 0.81 -5.04 -0.97
N MET A 31 1.27 -5.00 0.29
CA MET A 31 0.51 -4.38 1.38
C MET A 31 0.37 -2.87 1.18
N ALA A 32 1.41 -2.20 0.69
CA ALA A 32 1.39 -0.77 0.40
C ALA A 32 0.31 -0.40 -0.64
N PHE A 33 -0.08 -1.33 -1.52
CA PHE A 33 -1.17 -1.08 -2.46
C PHE A 33 -2.55 -0.91 -1.78
N HIS A 34 -2.76 -1.50 -0.60
CA HIS A 34 -3.93 -1.17 0.21
C HIS A 34 -3.93 0.30 0.68
N GLY A 35 -2.73 0.90 0.81
CA GLY A 35 -2.58 2.34 0.99
C GLY A 35 -3.16 3.14 -0.18
N SER A 36 -2.96 2.71 -1.43
CA SER A 36 -3.57 3.37 -2.60
C SER A 36 -5.10 3.31 -2.56
N LYS A 37 -5.69 2.18 -2.15
CA LYS A 37 -7.15 2.09 -1.89
C LYS A 37 -7.60 3.12 -0.86
N ALA A 38 -6.93 3.17 0.29
CA ALA A 38 -7.27 4.11 1.36
C ALA A 38 -7.12 5.58 0.92
N ILE A 39 -6.12 5.89 0.09
CA ILE A 39 -5.94 7.21 -0.53
C ILE A 39 -7.15 7.58 -1.37
N VAL A 40 -7.58 6.67 -2.26
CA VAL A 40 -8.75 6.91 -3.12
C VAL A 40 -10.01 7.11 -2.28
N GLU A 41 -10.27 6.24 -1.31
CA GLU A 41 -11.45 6.32 -0.44
C GLU A 41 -11.52 7.63 0.36
N ALA A 42 -10.40 8.03 0.97
CA ALA A 42 -10.31 9.27 1.75
C ALA A 42 -10.57 10.50 0.86
N MET A 43 -9.87 10.61 -0.27
CA MET A 43 -9.97 11.78 -1.15
C MET A 43 -11.26 11.83 -1.93
N THR A 44 -11.89 10.68 -2.21
CA THR A 44 -13.27 10.66 -2.73
C THR A 44 -14.21 11.42 -1.81
N THR A 45 -14.09 11.23 -0.49
CA THR A 45 -14.97 11.90 0.48
C THR A 45 -14.62 13.38 0.60
N HIS A 46 -13.36 13.70 0.87
CA HIS A 46 -12.95 15.08 1.13
C HIS A 46 -13.07 15.98 -0.10
N CYS A 47 -12.71 15.48 -1.28
CA CYS A 47 -12.82 16.27 -2.49
C CYS A 47 -14.25 16.39 -2.98
N TYR A 48 -15.08 15.34 -2.86
CA TYR A 48 -16.52 15.44 -3.12
C TYR A 48 -17.16 16.56 -2.30
N GLU A 49 -16.88 16.63 -1.00
CA GLU A 49 -17.42 17.68 -0.13
C GLU A 49 -16.85 19.07 -0.48
N ASN A 50 -15.53 19.17 -0.67
CA ASN A 50 -14.85 20.44 -0.92
C ASN A 50 -15.25 21.09 -2.25
N THR A 51 -15.58 20.29 -3.28
CA THR A 51 -15.93 20.81 -4.62
C THR A 51 -17.44 21.00 -4.82
N GLY A 52 -18.24 20.97 -3.75
CA GLY A 52 -19.69 21.21 -3.84
C GLY A 52 -20.48 19.98 -4.30
N LEU A 53 -20.09 18.80 -3.83
CA LEU A 53 -20.74 17.50 -4.10
C LEU A 53 -20.59 17.03 -5.56
N ASP A 54 -19.44 17.31 -6.17
CA ASP A 54 -19.14 16.89 -7.54
C ASP A 54 -19.05 15.35 -7.63
N SER A 55 -19.99 14.73 -8.34
CA SER A 55 -20.07 13.27 -8.48
C SER A 55 -18.88 12.66 -9.23
N ALA A 56 -18.09 13.44 -9.97
CA ALA A 56 -16.92 12.95 -10.68
C ALA A 56 -15.94 12.20 -9.76
N TYR A 57 -15.79 12.63 -8.50
CA TYR A 57 -14.92 11.95 -7.54
C TYR A 57 -15.42 10.55 -7.18
N LYS A 58 -16.73 10.38 -7.03
CA LYS A 58 -17.34 9.07 -6.74
C LYS A 58 -17.24 8.14 -7.95
N GLU A 59 -17.45 8.69 -9.14
CA GLU A 59 -17.32 7.94 -10.40
C GLU A 59 -15.87 7.50 -10.64
N ALA A 60 -14.90 8.40 -10.47
CA ALA A 60 -13.49 8.09 -10.59
C ALA A 60 -13.05 7.00 -9.60
N ALA A 61 -13.53 7.06 -8.34
CA ALA A 61 -13.26 6.04 -7.34
C ALA A 61 -13.85 4.67 -7.70
N ALA A 62 -15.09 4.64 -8.21
CA ALA A 62 -15.72 3.41 -8.68
C ALA A 62 -14.96 2.81 -9.87
N ASN A 63 -14.55 3.65 -10.83
CA ASN A 63 -13.77 3.23 -11.99
C ASN A 63 -12.38 2.72 -11.57
N TRP A 64 -11.72 3.38 -10.62
CA TRP A 64 -10.47 2.89 -10.04
C TRP A 64 -10.66 1.52 -9.40
N TYR A 65 -11.73 1.33 -8.62
CA TYR A 65 -12.03 0.04 -8.00
C TYR A 65 -12.23 -1.06 -9.05
N LEU A 66 -12.98 -0.80 -10.12
CA LEU A 66 -13.19 -1.77 -11.20
C LEU A 66 -11.88 -2.18 -11.89
N ARG A 67 -10.94 -1.24 -12.10
CA ARG A 67 -9.63 -1.55 -12.68
C ARG A 67 -8.75 -2.37 -11.73
N ASN A 68 -8.88 -2.17 -10.42
CA ASN A 68 -7.92 -2.67 -9.43
C ASN A 68 -8.41 -3.82 -8.56
N ILE A 69 -9.70 -4.14 -8.54
CA ILE A 69 -10.27 -5.16 -7.62
C ILE A 69 -9.63 -6.54 -7.81
N SER A 70 -9.40 -6.96 -9.05
CA SER A 70 -8.75 -8.25 -9.31
C SER A 70 -7.29 -8.28 -8.84
N TYR A 71 -6.60 -7.13 -8.86
CA TYR A 71 -5.24 -7.01 -8.35
C TYR A 71 -5.18 -6.91 -6.83
N LEU A 72 -6.15 -6.28 -6.18
CA LEU A 72 -6.30 -6.32 -4.72
C LEU A 72 -6.52 -7.76 -4.23
N ASP A 73 -7.36 -8.53 -4.92
CA ASP A 73 -7.53 -9.96 -4.63
C ASP A 73 -6.23 -10.74 -4.83
N LEU A 74 -5.54 -10.54 -5.95
CA LEU A 74 -4.25 -11.17 -6.21
C LEU A 74 -3.22 -10.83 -5.11
N ALA A 75 -3.10 -9.56 -4.74
CA ALA A 75 -2.20 -9.10 -3.69
C ALA A 75 -2.48 -9.82 -2.37
N ASN A 76 -3.75 -9.87 -1.94
CA ASN A 76 -4.17 -10.59 -0.74
C ASN A 76 -3.78 -12.07 -0.78
N ARG A 77 -4.09 -12.76 -1.89
CA ARG A 77 -3.78 -14.19 -2.04
C ARG A 77 -2.27 -14.46 -1.98
N VAL A 78 -1.46 -13.62 -2.62
CA VAL A 78 0.00 -13.76 -2.62
C VAL A 78 0.59 -13.44 -1.25
N ILE A 79 0.13 -12.37 -0.60
CA ILE A 79 0.52 -12.02 0.78
C ILE A 79 0.27 -13.20 1.72
N THR A 80 -0.93 -13.78 1.69
CA THR A 80 -1.28 -14.95 2.52
C THR A 80 -0.41 -16.16 2.18
N ARG A 81 -0.17 -16.44 0.89
CA ARG A 81 0.65 -17.57 0.44
C ARG A 81 2.09 -17.47 0.95
N LEU A 82 2.64 -16.27 1.03
CA LEU A 82 4.00 -16.01 1.53
C LEU A 82 4.06 -15.91 3.07
N GLY A 83 2.95 -16.16 3.77
CA GLY A 83 2.89 -16.12 5.23
C GLY A 83 2.77 -14.71 5.83
N GLY A 84 2.44 -13.72 5.00
CA GLY A 84 2.08 -12.36 5.43
C GLY A 84 0.59 -12.21 5.73
N GLY A 85 0.16 -10.98 5.97
CA GLY A 85 -1.24 -10.66 6.25
C GLY A 85 -1.64 -10.94 7.70
N SER A 86 -0.68 -10.82 8.63
CA SER A 86 -1.01 -10.91 10.06
C SER A 86 -2.02 -9.84 10.44
N GLU A 87 -2.82 -10.12 11.47
CA GLU A 87 -3.86 -9.20 11.94
C GLU A 87 -3.31 -7.78 12.11
N GLY A 88 -3.97 -6.80 11.49
CA GLY A 88 -3.60 -5.39 11.53
C GLY A 88 -2.58 -4.91 10.49
N GLN A 89 -1.89 -5.76 9.72
CA GLN A 89 -0.94 -5.30 8.70
C GLN A 89 -1.60 -4.50 7.57
N GLN A 90 -2.72 -5.02 7.06
CA GLN A 90 -3.51 -4.31 6.05
C GLN A 90 -4.01 -2.96 6.59
N GLN A 91 -4.59 -2.97 7.79
CA GLN A 91 -5.08 -1.77 8.44
C GLN A 91 -3.95 -0.74 8.66
N ALA A 92 -2.75 -1.19 9.01
CA ALA A 92 -1.60 -0.31 9.16
C ALA A 92 -1.19 0.33 7.82
N ALA A 93 -1.22 -0.42 6.71
CA ALA A 93 -0.93 0.13 5.39
C ALA A 93 -2.01 1.11 4.91
N GLU A 94 -3.28 0.78 5.14
CA GLU A 94 -4.42 1.68 4.86
C GLU A 94 -4.32 2.96 5.69
N LEU A 95 -4.05 2.85 7.00
CA LEU A 95 -3.86 3.98 7.89
C LEU A 95 -2.68 4.85 7.46
N TYR A 96 -1.56 4.22 7.10
CA TYR A 96 -0.39 4.92 6.60
C TYR A 96 -0.74 5.72 5.33
N GLY A 97 -1.25 5.07 4.29
CA GLY A 97 -1.64 5.73 3.04
C GLY A 97 -2.66 6.86 3.25
N GLY A 98 -3.72 6.59 4.01
CA GLY A 98 -4.73 7.57 4.35
C GLY A 98 -4.18 8.76 5.12
N SER A 99 -3.34 8.54 6.14
CA SER A 99 -2.74 9.63 6.92
C SER A 99 -1.81 10.51 6.08
N GLN A 100 -1.05 9.92 5.15
CA GLN A 100 -0.13 10.65 4.28
C GLN A 100 -0.88 11.56 3.32
N ILE A 101 -1.93 11.06 2.66
CA ILE A 101 -2.72 11.90 1.76
C ILE A 101 -3.52 12.96 2.51
N MET A 102 -4.05 12.66 3.69
CA MET A 102 -4.75 13.65 4.51
C MET A 102 -3.81 14.77 4.97
N SER A 103 -2.57 14.42 5.33
CA SER A 103 -1.55 15.40 5.66
C SER A 103 -1.24 16.31 4.46
N ALA A 104 -1.05 15.74 3.27
CA ALA A 104 -0.84 16.50 2.03
C ALA A 104 -2.05 17.39 1.69
N TYR A 105 -3.26 16.83 1.77
CA TYR A 105 -4.51 17.56 1.57
C TYR A 105 -4.59 18.75 2.52
N ASN A 106 -4.36 18.56 3.82
CA ASN A 106 -4.44 19.63 4.83
C ASN A 106 -3.39 20.72 4.61
N GLN A 107 -2.20 20.37 4.13
CA GLN A 107 -1.12 21.33 3.83
C GLN A 107 -1.28 22.06 2.49
N ALA A 108 -2.13 21.57 1.58
CA ALA A 108 -2.33 22.19 0.28
C ALA A 108 -2.86 23.63 0.43
N GLY A 109 -2.20 24.59 -0.23
CA GLY A 109 -2.60 26.01 -0.22
C GLY A 109 -3.93 26.27 -0.92
N ASP A 110 -4.29 25.44 -1.90
CA ASP A 110 -5.58 25.46 -2.59
C ASP A 110 -6.14 24.04 -2.69
N LYS A 111 -7.24 23.79 -1.96
CA LYS A 111 -7.90 22.48 -1.94
C LYS A 111 -8.58 22.15 -3.27
N THR A 112 -9.04 23.15 -4.01
CA THR A 112 -9.68 22.95 -5.32
C THR A 112 -8.67 22.44 -6.33
N VAL A 113 -7.49 23.08 -6.38
CA VAL A 113 -6.40 22.62 -7.24
C VAL A 113 -5.93 21.23 -6.84
N PHE A 114 -5.75 20.99 -5.53
CA PHE A 114 -5.39 19.65 -5.03
C PHE A 114 -6.38 18.58 -5.48
N CYS A 115 -7.68 18.83 -5.28
CA CYS A 115 -8.72 17.87 -5.62
C CYS A 115 -8.81 17.62 -7.12
N ARG A 116 -8.70 18.66 -7.96
CA ARG A 116 -8.64 18.46 -9.41
C ARG A 116 -7.44 17.61 -9.84
N THR A 117 -6.26 17.88 -9.30
CA THR A 117 -5.06 17.06 -9.59
C THR A 117 -5.24 15.63 -9.11
N PHE A 118 -5.84 15.41 -7.94
CA PHE A 118 -6.16 14.08 -7.44
C PHE A 118 -7.11 13.34 -8.38
N LEU A 119 -8.17 14.00 -8.86
CA LEU A 119 -9.11 13.43 -9.82
C LEU A 119 -8.40 12.99 -11.10
N GLU A 120 -7.59 13.88 -11.69
CA GLU A 120 -6.79 13.58 -12.89
C GLU A 120 -5.84 12.39 -12.68
N GLN A 121 -5.24 12.27 -11.49
CA GLN A 121 -4.37 11.13 -11.14
C GLN A 121 -5.14 9.81 -11.05
N VAL A 122 -6.35 9.81 -10.46
CA VAL A 122 -7.21 8.62 -10.37
C VAL A 122 -7.71 8.20 -11.74
N GLU A 123 -8.17 9.14 -12.56
CA GLU A 123 -8.65 8.87 -13.92
C GLU A 123 -7.53 8.43 -14.85
N GLY A 124 -6.36 9.07 -14.75
CA GLY A 124 -5.14 8.69 -15.47
C GLY A 124 -4.52 7.38 -14.98
N GLY A 125 -5.01 6.80 -13.88
CA GLY A 125 -4.55 5.54 -13.31
C GLY A 125 -3.20 5.62 -12.62
N THR A 126 -2.76 6.80 -12.19
CA THR A 126 -1.50 6.95 -11.41
C THR A 126 -1.53 6.16 -10.11
N LEU A 127 -2.73 5.86 -9.61
CA LEU A 127 -2.96 5.05 -8.42
C LEU A 127 -3.29 3.57 -8.72
N ASP A 128 -3.19 3.14 -9.97
CA ASP A 128 -3.41 1.74 -10.35
C ASP A 128 -2.10 0.94 -10.11
N ILE A 129 -2.20 -0.27 -9.56
CA ILE A 129 -1.00 -1.06 -9.21
C ILE A 129 -0.15 -1.46 -10.42
N ASP A 130 -0.77 -1.69 -11.56
CA ASP A 130 -0.07 -2.02 -12.81
C ASP A 130 0.82 -0.88 -13.30
N LYS A 131 0.54 0.36 -12.87
CA LYS A 131 1.37 1.54 -13.13
C LYS A 131 2.30 1.88 -11.97
N GLN A 132 1.85 1.75 -10.74
CA GLN A 132 2.65 2.06 -9.55
C GLN A 132 3.78 1.04 -9.33
N LEU A 133 3.47 -0.24 -9.52
CA LEU A 133 4.30 -1.37 -9.11
C LEU A 133 4.30 -2.48 -10.19
N PRO A 134 4.64 -2.19 -11.46
CA PRO A 134 4.50 -3.15 -12.57
C PRO A 134 5.29 -4.45 -12.35
N GLU A 135 6.53 -4.35 -11.88
CA GLU A 135 7.39 -5.53 -11.64
C GLU A 135 6.90 -6.36 -10.46
N ILE A 136 6.36 -5.71 -9.43
CA ILE A 136 5.83 -6.38 -8.24
C ILE A 136 4.54 -7.10 -8.59
N LEU A 137 3.66 -6.47 -9.38
CA LEU A 137 2.46 -7.09 -9.90
C LEU A 137 2.79 -8.33 -10.74
N LYS A 138 3.77 -8.21 -11.65
CA LYS A 138 4.22 -9.34 -12.46
C LYS A 138 4.71 -10.50 -11.58
N ARG A 139 5.53 -10.20 -10.57
CA ARG A 139 6.03 -11.22 -9.64
C ARG A 139 4.90 -11.88 -8.83
N ALA A 140 3.92 -11.09 -8.39
CA ALA A 140 2.74 -11.62 -7.71
C ALA A 140 1.93 -12.56 -8.63
N GLN A 141 1.79 -12.23 -9.91
CA GLN A 141 1.15 -13.09 -10.91
C GLN A 141 1.91 -14.40 -11.10
N GLU A 142 3.24 -14.35 -11.19
CA GLU A 142 4.11 -15.54 -11.33
C GLU A 142 3.95 -16.47 -10.12
N ILE A 143 3.95 -15.93 -8.91
CA ILE A 143 3.73 -16.71 -7.67
C ILE A 143 2.33 -17.30 -7.65
N SER A 144 1.30 -16.56 -8.06
CA SER A 144 -0.08 -17.07 -8.10
C SER A 144 -0.29 -18.16 -9.17
N ALA A 145 0.53 -18.20 -10.22
CA ALA A 145 0.45 -19.20 -11.28
C ALA A 145 1.22 -20.49 -10.96
N SER A 146 2.16 -20.44 -10.00
CA SER A 146 2.93 -21.59 -9.49
C SER A 146 2.15 -22.45 -8.49
#